data_AF-A0A920MSG6-F1
#
_entry.id   AF-A0A920MSG6-F1
#
_cell.length_a   1.000
_cell.length_b   1.000
_cell.length_c   1.000
_cell.angle_alpha   90.00
_cell.angle_beta   90.00
_cell.angle_gamma   90.00
#
_symmetry.space_group_name_H-M   'P 1'
#
loop_
_entity.id
_entity.type
_entity.pdbx_description
1 polymer ?
#
loop_
_entity_poly.entity_id
_entity_poly.type
_entity_poly.pdbx_seq_one_letter_code
_entity_poly.pdbx_strand_id
1 'polypeptide(L)' 'MMYLHKAPSSTLVAKTQKIQRICKKRFPLPETLFDNYKNRGTAAKTAEMNILKDLRYGHDSKIRPETMD' A
#
# COMPACT_ATOMS: atom_id res chain seq x y z
N MET A 1 4.94 31.33 7.22
CA MET A 1 5.49 30.33 6.27
C MET A 1 4.57 29.12 6.26
N MET A 2 4.15 28.66 5.08
CA MET A 2 3.29 27.48 4.95
C MET A 2 4.11 26.37 4.29
N TYR A 3 4.22 25.21 4.95
CA TYR A 3 5.07 24.10 4.53
C TYR A 3 4.22 22.84 4.37
N LEU A 4 4.15 22.32 3.14
CA LEU A 4 3.36 21.15 2.79
C LEU A 4 4.31 19.97 2.52
N HIS A 5 4.27 18.98 3.40
CA HIS A 5 5.01 17.74 3.19
C HIS A 5 4.34 16.88 2.12
N LYS A 6 5.14 16.42 1.15
CA LYS A 6 4.72 15.40 0.20
C LYS A 6 4.50 14.02 0.84
N ALA A 7 5.02 13.81 2.05
CA ALA A 7 4.89 12.56 2.77
C ALA A 7 3.60 12.52 3.62
N PRO A 8 2.92 11.38 3.75
CA PRO A 8 3.17 10.12 3.03
C PRO A 8 2.48 10.12 1.66
N SER A 9 3.26 9.96 0.59
CA SER A 9 2.72 9.74 -0.76
C SER A 9 2.79 8.25 -1.10
N SER A 10 1.96 7.83 -2.07
CA SER A 10 1.70 6.42 -2.45
C SER A 10 2.96 5.54 -2.60
N THR A 11 4.10 6.11 -2.99
CA THR A 11 5.36 5.38 -3.13
C THR A 11 6.12 5.12 -1.83
N LEU A 12 5.65 5.62 -0.67
CA LEU A 12 6.13 5.25 0.68
C LEU A 12 7.65 5.13 0.85
N VAL A 13 8.43 6.06 0.26
CA VAL A 13 9.90 6.07 0.40
C VAL A 13 10.28 6.53 1.81
N ALA A 14 10.36 5.57 2.73
CA ALA A 14 10.73 5.81 4.11
C ALA A 14 12.26 5.83 4.27
N LYS A 15 12.74 6.69 5.17
CA LYS A 15 14.15 6.68 5.59
C LYS A 15 14.44 5.36 6.32
N THR A 16 15.57 4.73 6.02
CA THR A 16 15.98 3.40 6.54
C THR A 16 15.84 3.26 8.06
N GLN A 17 16.19 4.30 8.82
CA GLN A 17 16.08 4.31 10.29
C GLN A 17 14.64 4.12 10.80
N LYS A 18 13.63 4.65 10.08
CA LYS A 18 12.22 4.51 10.46
C LYS A 18 11.67 3.14 10.08
N ILE A 19 12.15 2.55 8.99
CA ILE A 19 11.74 1.20 8.53
C ILE A 19 12.13 0.13 9.56
N GLN A 20 13.34 0.22 10.14
CA GLN A 20 13.83 -0.77 11.11
C GLN A 20 12.89 -0.94 12.32
N ARG A 21 12.23 0.13 12.77
CA ARG A 21 11.27 0.10 13.89
C ARG A 21 9.94 -0.57 13.53
N ILE A 22 9.56 -0.54 12.26
CA ILE A 22 8.25 -0.99 11.77
C ILE A 22 8.33 -2.40 11.17
N CYS A 23 9.46 -2.78 10.56
CA CYS A 23 9.67 -4.06 9.91
C CYS A 23 9.46 -5.27 10.84
N LYS A 24 9.73 -5.11 12.15
CA LYS A 24 9.53 -6.18 13.15
C LYS A 24 8.16 -6.14 13.84
N LYS A 25 7.28 -5.19 13.49
CA LYS A 25 5.95 -5.05 14.11
C LYS A 25 4.92 -5.84 13.31
N ARG A 26 4.00 -6.49 14.02
CA ARG A 26 2.80 -7.08 13.43
C ARG A 26 1.67 -6.06 13.49
N PHE A 27 0.98 -5.87 12.36
CA PHE A 27 -0.23 -5.06 12.26
C PHE A 27 -1.43 -6.01 12.13
N PRO A 28 -2.53 -5.78 12.87
CA PRO A 28 -3.72 -6.60 12.69
C PRO A 28 -4.28 -6.40 11.28
N LEU A 29 -4.70 -7.49 10.65
CA LEU A 29 -5.38 -7.42 9.36
C LEU A 29 -6.81 -6.90 9.59
N PRO A 30 -7.29 -5.95 8.78
CA PRO A 30 -8.68 -5.52 8.87
C PRO A 30 -9.61 -6.64 8.40
N GLU A 31 -10.76 -6.79 9.05
CA GLU A 31 -11.77 -7.82 8.72
C GLU A 31 -12.26 -7.70 7.27
N THR A 32 -12.24 -6.49 6.72
CA THR A 32 -12.69 -6.16 5.37
C THR A 32 -11.57 -6.18 4.32
N LEU A 33 -10.37 -6.69 4.65
CA LEU A 33 -9.24 -6.76 3.70
C LEU A 33 -9.61 -7.49 2.40
N PHE A 34 -10.45 -8.52 2.52
CA PHE A 34 -10.94 -9.34 1.41
C PHE A 34 -12.46 -9.23 1.26
N ASP A 35 -13.02 -8.03 1.45
CA ASP A 35 -14.44 -7.78 1.24
C ASP A 35 -14.86 -8.13 -0.20
N ASN A 36 -16.06 -8.70 -0.35
CA ASN A 36 -16.68 -9.03 -1.63
C ASN A 36 -17.61 -7.92 -2.15
N TYR A 37 -17.76 -6.84 -1.40
CA TYR A 37 -18.52 -5.64 -1.75
C TYR A 37 -19.99 -5.92 -2.10
N LYS A 38 -20.59 -7.02 -1.63
CA LYS A 38 -21.98 -7.42 -1.97
C LYS A 38 -22.98 -6.29 -1.72
N ASN A 39 -22.86 -5.62 -0.57
CA ASN A 39 -23.76 -4.54 -0.14
C ASN A 39 -23.28 -3.12 -0.54
N ARG A 40 -22.35 -3.00 -1.50
CA ARG A 40 -21.80 -1.72 -1.97
C ARG A 40 -22.23 -1.46 -3.43
N GLY A 41 -22.25 -0.17 -3.79
CA GLY A 41 -22.56 0.28 -5.15
C GLY A 41 -21.47 -0.07 -6.18
N THR A 42 -21.74 0.25 -7.44
CA THR A 42 -20.89 -0.09 -8.60
C THR A 42 -19.46 0.46 -8.50
N ALA A 43 -19.29 1.65 -7.92
CA ALA A 43 -17.97 2.28 -7.77
C ALA A 43 -16.99 1.43 -6.94
N ALA A 44 -17.46 0.79 -5.85
CA ALA A 44 -16.60 -0.06 -5.03
C ALA A 44 -16.21 -1.36 -5.74
N LYS A 45 -17.07 -1.87 -6.64
CA LYS A 45 -16.87 -3.13 -7.37
C LYS A 45 -15.96 -2.98 -8.59
N THR A 46 -15.86 -1.77 -9.13
CA THR A 46 -15.10 -1.44 -10.36
C THR A 46 -13.81 -0.68 -10.09
N ALA A 47 -13.50 -0.37 -8.83
CA ALA A 47 -12.27 0.34 -8.46
C ALA A 47 -11.03 -0.53 -8.70
N GLU A 48 -10.04 0.01 -9.41
CA GLU A 48 -8.74 -0.62 -9.71
C GLU A 48 -7.68 -0.19 -8.68
N MET A 49 -7.92 -0.52 -7.42
CA MET A 49 -7.04 -0.17 -6.27
C MET A 49 -6.85 -1.36 -5.32
N ASN A 50 -7.09 -2.58 -5.79
CA ASN A 50 -7.04 -3.79 -4.96
C ASN A 50 -5.60 -4.34 -4.87
N ILE A 51 -5.19 -4.74 -3.67
CA ILE A 51 -3.85 -5.29 -3.40
C ILE A 51 -3.59 -6.59 -4.19
N LEU A 52 -4.62 -7.40 -4.44
CA LEU A 52 -4.49 -8.69 -5.15
C LEU A 52 -4.43 -8.51 -6.68
N LYS A 53 -5.15 -7.52 -7.23
CA LYS A 53 -5.33 -7.39 -8.68
C LYS A 53 -4.50 -6.26 -9.29
N ASP A 54 -4.35 -5.15 -8.58
CA ASP A 54 -3.86 -3.89 -9.14
C ASP A 54 -2.51 -3.45 -8.54
N LEU A 55 -2.02 -4.14 -7.49
CA LEU A 55 -0.73 -3.85 -6.87
C LEU A 55 0.43 -4.12 -7.83
N ARG A 56 1.29 -3.13 -8.00
CA ARG A 56 2.51 -3.24 -8.79
C ARG A 56 3.71 -3.43 -7.88
N TYR A 57 4.35 -4.59 -7.93
CA TYR A 57 5.51 -4.91 -7.10
C TYR A 57 6.67 -3.89 -7.19
N GLY A 58 6.99 -3.41 -8.39
CA GLY A 58 8.04 -2.41 -8.57
C GLY A 58 7.66 -1.02 -8.03
N HIS A 59 6.49 -0.52 -8.42
CA HIS A 59 6.07 0.83 -8.08
C HIS A 59 5.56 0.96 -6.64
N ASP A 60 4.75 0.01 -6.16
CA ASP A 60 4.04 0.09 -4.89
C ASP A 60 4.81 -0.61 -3.76
N SER A 61 5.43 -1.76 -4.05
CA SER A 61 6.20 -2.53 -3.06
C SER A 61 7.70 -2.23 -3.07
N LYS A 62 8.18 -1.39 -3.99
CA LYS A 62 9.61 -0.99 -4.10
C LYS A 62 10.57 -2.15 -4.27
N ILE A 63 10.10 -3.24 -4.89
CA ILE A 63 10.93 -4.38 -5.24
C ILE A 63 11.72 -4.01 -6.50
N ARG A 64 13.04 -4.15 -6.44
CA ARG A 64 13.92 -3.88 -7.58
C ARG A 64 13.84 -5.05 -8.57
N PRO A 65 14.00 -4.82 -9.89
CA PRO A 65 14.02 -5.89 -10.89
C PRO A 65 14.98 -7.02 -10.52
N GLU A 66 16.17 -6.67 -10.03
CA GLU A 66 17.23 -7.58 -9.53
C GLU A 66 16.77 -8.57 -8.45
N THR A 67 15.67 -8.28 -7.75
CA THR A 67 15.10 -9.14 -6.67
C THR A 67 13.94 -10.00 -7.18
N MET A 68 13.48 -9.78 -8.41
CA MET A 68 12.33 -10.49 -9.01
C MET A 68 12.74 -11.61 -9.97
N ASP A 69 14.04 -11.73 -10.26
CA ASP A 69 14.64 -12.79 -11.07
C ASP A 69 14.76 -14.13 -10.31
#